data_AF-A0A6P0S620-F1
#
_entry.id   AF-A0A6P0S620-F1
#
_cell.length_a   1.000
_cell.length_b   1.000
_cell.length_c   1.000
_cell.angle_alpha   90.00
_cell.angle_beta   90.00
_cell.angle_gamma   90.00
#
_symmetry.space_group_name_H-M   'P 1'
#
loop_
_entity.id
_entity.type
_entity.pdbx_description
1 polymer ?
#
loop_
_entity_poly.entity_id
_entity_poly.type
_entity_poly.pdbx_seq_one_letter_code
_entity_poly.pdbx_strand_id
1 'polypeptide(L)'
;MLRGTVALSVESSTENVVELMIGKLQKFPESTQQVLRLGACLGNQFDLNTLSLIHERESSDTFQDLLPAIQEELIKPSSEIEAA
;
A
#
# COMPACT_ATOMS: atom_id res chain seq x y z
N MET A 1 6.68 -54.25 8.35
CA MET A 1 6.74 -52.95 9.03
C MET A 1 6.73 -51.85 7.98
N LEU A 2 5.57 -51.28 7.64
CA LEU A 2 5.51 -50.05 6.83
C LEU A 2 5.15 -48.89 7.77
N ARG A 3 6.12 -48.00 8.03
CA ARG A 3 5.86 -46.69 8.64
C ARG A 3 5.94 -45.67 7.51
N GLY A 4 4.80 -45.39 6.89
CA GLY A 4 4.66 -44.25 5.98
C GLY A 4 4.11 -43.07 6.78
N THR A 5 4.85 -41.99 6.87
CA THR A 5 4.32 -40.73 7.39
C THR A 5 3.88 -39.89 6.18
N VAL A 6 2.58 -39.63 6.08
CA VAL A 6 2.03 -38.67 5.11
C VAL A 6 2.02 -37.32 5.81
N ALA A 7 2.82 -36.38 5.30
CA ALA A 7 2.75 -34.98 5.73
C ALA A 7 1.75 -34.25 4.83
N LEU A 8 0.82 -33.50 5.43
CA LEU A 8 -0.01 -32.55 4.72
C LEU A 8 0.88 -31.37 4.31
N SER A 9 1.18 -31.22 3.01
CA SER A 9 1.74 -29.98 2.47
C SER A 9 0.66 -28.91 2.58
N VAL A 10 0.71 -28.11 3.63
CA VAL A 10 -0.05 -26.87 3.71
C VAL A 10 0.64 -25.86 2.79
N GLU A 11 0.12 -25.68 1.58
CA GLU A 11 0.41 -24.46 0.81
C GLU A 11 -0.29 -23.31 1.51
N SER A 12 0.50 -22.46 2.18
CA SER A 12 0.05 -21.18 2.72
C SER A 12 -0.29 -20.25 1.56
N SER A 13 -1.55 -20.28 1.12
CA SER A 13 -2.12 -19.39 0.08
C SER A 13 -2.06 -17.89 0.41
N THR A 14 -1.32 -17.47 1.44
CA THR A 14 -1.04 -16.08 1.82
C THR A 14 0.24 -15.52 1.22
N GLU A 15 1.25 -16.34 0.89
CA GLU A 15 2.50 -15.87 0.29
C GLU A 15 2.26 -15.20 -1.08
N ASN A 16 1.37 -15.78 -1.88
CA ASN A 16 1.01 -15.25 -3.19
C ASN A 16 0.37 -13.86 -3.13
N VAL A 17 -0.48 -13.58 -2.13
CA VAL A 17 -1.15 -12.28 -2.03
C VAL A 17 -0.17 -11.17 -1.66
N VAL A 18 0.79 -11.47 -0.79
CA VAL A 18 1.84 -10.52 -0.40
C VAL A 18 2.76 -10.22 -1.58
N GLU A 19 3.23 -11.24 -2.30
CA GLU A 19 4.04 -11.05 -3.52
C GLU A 19 3.29 -10.26 -4.61
N LEU A 20 2.00 -10.54 -4.80
CA LEU A 20 1.16 -9.79 -5.74
C LEU A 20 1.01 -8.32 -5.33
N MET A 21 0.82 -8.03 -4.04
CA MET A 21 0.73 -6.66 -3.54
C MET A 21 2.07 -5.91 -3.65
N ILE A 22 3.19 -6.56 -3.30
CA ILE A 22 4.53 -5.99 -3.48
C ILE A 22 4.79 -5.71 -4.96
N GLY A 23 4.45 -6.66 -5.84
CA GLY A 23 4.60 -6.49 -7.29
C GLY A 23 3.73 -5.39 -7.88
N LYS A 24 2.57 -5.07 -7.28
CA LYS A 24 1.78 -3.90 -7.66
C LYS A 24 2.41 -2.60 -7.16
N LEU A 25 2.85 -2.56 -5.90
CA LEU A 25 3.48 -1.38 -5.31
C LEU A 25 4.77 -0.99 -6.05
N GLN A 26 5.60 -1.96 -6.44
CA GLN A 26 6.83 -1.72 -7.18
C GLN A 26 6.64 -1.13 -8.58
N LYS A 27 5.42 -1.19 -9.14
CA LYS A 27 5.11 -0.59 -10.46
C LYS A 27 4.86 0.91 -10.38
N PHE A 28 4.62 1.46 -9.20
CA PHE A 28 4.40 2.89 -9.05
C PHE A 28 5.71 3.69 -9.13
N PRO A 29 5.64 4.99 -9.47
CA PRO A 29 6.76 5.91 -9.31
C PRO A 29 7.34 5.87 -7.89
N GLU A 30 8.64 6.12 -7.74
CA GLU A 30 9.29 6.10 -6.43
C GLU A 30 8.63 7.05 -5.41
N SER A 31 8.13 8.21 -5.87
CA SER A 31 7.43 9.17 -5.02
C SER A 31 6.12 8.59 -4.46
N THR A 32 5.32 7.93 -5.30
CA THR A 32 4.12 7.20 -4.87
C THR A 32 4.46 6.09 -3.88
N GLN A 33 5.51 5.32 -4.14
CA GLN A 33 5.92 4.26 -3.20
C GLN A 33 6.37 4.85 -1.85
N GLN A 34 7.07 5.99 -1.87
CA GLN A 34 7.53 6.66 -0.66
C GLN A 34 6.38 7.20 0.17
N VAL A 35 5.45 7.93 -0.45
CA VAL A 35 4.29 8.48 0.27
C VAL A 35 3.38 7.37 0.82
N LEU A 36 3.22 6.25 0.10
CA LEU A 36 2.48 5.09 0.60
C LEU A 36 3.17 4.40 1.79
N ARG A 37 4.51 4.30 1.78
CA ARG A 37 5.27 3.77 2.94
C ARG A 37 5.06 4.64 4.18
N LEU A 38 5.13 5.96 4.00
CA LEU A 38 4.90 6.92 5.08
C LEU A 38 3.45 6.81 5.61
N GLY A 39 2.46 6.72 4.72
CA GLY A 39 1.06 6.51 5.09
C GLY A 39 0.83 5.19 5.84
N ALA A 40 1.48 4.09 5.39
CA ALA A 40 1.39 2.79 6.05
C ALA A 40 1.97 2.80 7.48
N CYS A 41 2.97 3.65 7.75
CA CYS A 41 3.48 3.86 9.11
C CYS A 41 2.48 4.58 10.03
N LEU A 42 1.58 5.40 9.47
CA LEU A 42 0.52 6.08 10.22
C LEU A 42 -0.67 5.15 10.51
N GLY A 43 -0.92 4.16 9.64
CA GLY A 43 -1.94 3.14 9.80
C GLY A 43 -2.89 3.06 8.61
N ASN A 44 -4.04 2.38 8.79
CA ASN A 44 -5.01 2.16 7.70
C ASN A 44 -5.80 3.42 7.29
N GLN A 45 -5.72 4.49 8.09
CA GLN A 45 -6.32 5.78 7.80
C GLN A 45 -5.33 6.86 8.24
N PHE A 46 -5.12 7.84 7.38
CA PHE A 46 -4.22 8.95 7.64
C PHE A 46 -4.80 10.22 7.04
N ASP A 47 -4.45 11.35 7.65
CA ASP A 47 -4.78 12.68 7.16
C ASP A 47 -3.71 13.17 6.18
N LEU A 48 -4.13 13.83 5.10
CA LEU A 48 -3.24 14.31 4.04
C LEU A 48 -2.27 15.38 4.57
N ASN A 49 -2.70 16.24 5.50
CA ASN A 49 -1.83 17.28 6.06
C ASN A 49 -0.71 16.63 6.88
N THR A 50 -1.05 15.67 7.74
CA THR A 50 -0.09 14.91 8.54
C THR A 50 0.91 14.17 7.64
N LEU A 51 0.42 13.54 6.57
CA LEU A 51 1.25 12.84 5.61
C LEU A 51 2.17 13.79 4.85
N SER A 52 1.68 14.97 4.45
CA SER A 52 2.50 15.99 3.76
C SER A 52 3.63 16.53 4.64
N LEU A 53 3.38 16.69 5.94
CA LEU A 53 4.39 17.13 6.91
C LEU A 53 5.55 16.13 7.04
N ILE A 54 5.24 14.83 7.13
CA ILE A 54 6.28 13.79 7.21
C ILE A 54 6.91 13.46 5.85
N HIS A 55 6.22 13.80 4.75
CA HIS A 55 6.74 13.68 3.40
C HIS A 55 7.60 14.87 2.99
N GLU A 56 7.64 15.93 3.81
CA GLU A 56 8.38 17.17 3.57
C GLU A 56 8.01 17.82 2.21
N ARG A 57 6.72 17.75 1.85
CA ARG A 57 6.16 18.31 0.61
C ARG A 57 4.86 19.04 0.90
N GLU A 58 4.46 19.90 -0.02
CA GLU A 58 3.12 20.50 0.01
C GLU A 58 2.03 19.42 -0.07
N SER A 59 0.86 19.73 0.46
CA SER A 59 -0.30 18.82 0.45
C SER A 59 -0.75 18.48 -0.98
N SER A 60 -0.67 19.45 -1.90
CA SER A 60 -0.96 19.25 -3.32
C SER A 60 -0.02 18.25 -3.98
N ASP A 61 1.28 18.36 -3.71
CA ASP A 61 2.31 17.50 -4.30
C ASP A 61 2.20 16.09 -3.72
N THR A 62 1.99 16.00 -2.41
CA THR A 62 1.74 14.73 -1.71
C THR A 62 0.49 14.03 -2.24
N PHE A 63 -0.58 14.78 -2.52
CA PHE A 63 -1.78 14.25 -3.15
C PHE A 63 -1.51 13.77 -4.58
N GLN A 64 -0.73 14.53 -5.35
CA GLN A 64 -0.35 14.16 -6.72
C GLN A 64 0.48 12.87 -6.75
N ASP A 65 1.36 12.67 -5.76
CA ASP A 65 2.10 11.43 -5.59
C ASP A 65 1.21 10.24 -5.16
N LEU A 66 0.05 10.49 -4.52
CA LEU A 66 -0.92 9.46 -4.16
C LEU A 66 -1.87 9.07 -5.31
N LEU A 67 -2.03 9.93 -6.33
CA LEU A 67 -2.97 9.70 -7.44
C LEU A 67 -2.83 8.33 -8.11
N PRO A 68 -1.63 7.81 -8.44
CA PRO A 68 -1.52 6.50 -9.08
C PRO A 68 -2.08 5.37 -8.21
N ALA A 69 -1.91 5.46 -6.89
CA ALA A 69 -2.44 4.47 -5.96
C ALA A 69 -3.95 4.56 -5.78
N ILE A 70 -4.51 5.77 -5.89
CA ILE A 70 -5.96 6.02 -5.89
C ILE A 70 -6.58 5.46 -7.19
N GLN A 71 -5.94 5.68 -8.34
CA GLN A 71 -6.39 5.18 -9.65
C GLN A 71 -6.42 3.65 -9.72
N GLU A 72 -5.45 2.98 -9.08
CA GLU A 72 -5.40 1.52 -8.97
C GLU A 72 -6.29 0.97 -7.82
N GLU A 73 -7.12 1.82 -7.21
CA GLU A 73 -8.02 1.50 -6.08
C GLU A 73 -7.34 0.87 -4.86
N LEU A 74 -6.02 1.06 -4.69
CA LEU A 74 -5.29 0.53 -3.54
C LEU A 74 -5.57 1.31 -2.26
N ILE A 75 -5.83 2.60 -2.41
CA ILE A 75 -6.25 3.50 -1.34
C ILE A 75 -7.45 4.30 -1.80
N LYS A 76 -8.29 4.75 -0.85
CA LYS A 76 -9.48 5.54 -1.14
C LYS A 76 -9.50 6.78 -0.24
N PRO A 77 -9.82 7.96 -0.79
CA PRO A 77 -10.17 9.12 0.02
C PRO A 77 -11.31 8.79 0.98
N SER A 78 -11.13 9.03 2.28
CA SER A 78 -12.15 8.79 3.30
C SER A 78 -13.19 9.92 3.40
N SER A 79 -12.88 11.07 2.82
CA SER A 79 -13.77 12.22 2.68
C SER A 79 -13.73 12.67 1.22
N GLU A 80 -14.78 13.36 0.76
CA GLU A 80 -14.77 14.03 -0.54
C GLU A 80 -13.61 15.03 -0.52
N ILE A 81 -12.48 14.66 -1.15
CA ILE A 81 -11.36 15.56 -1.34
C ILE A 81 -11.87 16.58 -2.36
N GLU A 82 -12.45 17.67 -1.89
CA GLU A 82 -12.74 18.83 -2.72
C GLU A 82 -11.40 19.43 -3.13
N ALA A 83 -10.95 19.06 -4.34
CA ALA A 83 -9.95 19.82 -5.07
C ALA A 83 -10.60 21.15 -5.45
N ALA A 84 -10.41 22.18 -4.62
CA ALA A 84 -10.74 23.56 -4.93
C ALA A 84 -9.75 24.16 -5.93
#